data_AF-A0A315V169-F1
#
_entry.id   AF-A0A315V169-F1
#
_cell.length_a   1.000
_cell.length_b   1.000
_cell.length_c   1.000
_cell.angle_alpha   90.00
_cell.angle_beta   90.00
_cell.angle_gamma   90.00
#
_symmetry.space_group_name_H-M   'P 1'
#
loop_
_entity.id
_entity.type
_entity.pdbx_description
1 polymer ?
#
loop_
_entity_poly.entity_id
_entity_poly.type
_entity_poly.pdbx_seq_one_letter_code
_entity_poly.pdbx_strand_id
1 'polypeptide(L)'
;MTALKFCANISWLFTEHPDFSKRIYAAASVGFQAVEAAWLYDSDLSELQKAKEATRVEVVLINTPPGDIKAGDLGLGAVPGRELEFREGLDLTLKYAKALNCKRTPALEDQECPPLV
;
A
#
# COMPACT_ATOMS: atom_id res chain seq x y z
N MET A 1 20.46 8.91 22.12
CA MET A 1 20.41 8.68 20.65
C MET A 1 19.02 8.16 20.32
N THR A 2 18.28 8.85 19.44
CA THR A 2 17.00 8.35 18.93
C THR A 2 17.28 7.17 18.01
N ALA A 3 16.70 6.00 18.30
CA ALA A 3 16.82 4.83 17.44
C ALA A 3 16.10 5.07 16.10
N LEU A 4 16.71 4.62 15.00
CA LEU A 4 16.08 4.62 13.69
C LEU A 4 14.86 3.69 13.72
N LYS A 5 13.78 4.11 13.04
CA LYS A 5 12.57 3.30 12.85
C LYS A 5 12.56 2.77 11.44
N PHE A 6 12.65 1.45 11.30
CA PHE A 6 12.60 0.78 10.00
C PHE A 6 11.21 0.23 9.72
N CYS A 7 10.86 0.25 8.43
CA CYS A 7 9.63 -0.29 7.89
C CYS A 7 10.01 -1.31 6.81
N ALA A 8 9.39 -2.49 6.82
CA ALA A 8 9.56 -3.46 5.74
C ALA A 8 8.61 -3.13 4.59
N ASN A 9 9.17 -2.91 3.40
CA ASN A 9 8.35 -2.84 2.20
C ASN A 9 8.00 -4.25 1.73
N ILE A 10 6.80 -4.71 2.08
CA ILE A 10 6.32 -6.09 1.83
C ILE A 10 5.82 -6.29 0.40
N SER A 11 5.85 -5.28 -0.47
CA SER A 11 5.73 -5.49 -1.91
C SER A 11 7.00 -6.11 -2.50
N TRP A 12 8.16 -5.83 -1.91
CA TRP A 12 9.47 -6.29 -2.39
C TRP A 12 10.12 -7.34 -1.51
N LEU A 13 9.85 -7.31 -0.20
CA LEU A 13 10.34 -8.30 0.77
C LEU A 13 9.29 -9.39 1.00
N PHE A 14 9.77 -10.57 1.42
CA PHE A 14 8.94 -11.74 1.76
C PHE A 14 8.09 -12.25 0.58
N THR A 15 8.60 -12.14 -0.64
CA THR A 15 7.88 -12.51 -1.87
C THR A 15 7.69 -14.01 -2.06
N GLU A 16 8.35 -14.83 -1.24
CA GLU A 16 8.07 -16.25 -1.08
C GLU A 16 6.63 -16.53 -0.58
N HIS A 17 5.97 -15.52 0.02
CA HIS A 17 4.57 -15.59 0.40
C HIS A 17 3.69 -14.85 -0.63
N PRO A 18 2.69 -15.51 -1.25
CA PRO A 18 1.81 -14.86 -2.22
C PRO A 18 0.86 -13.86 -1.55
N ASP A 19 0.35 -14.19 -0.36
CA ASP A 19 -0.62 -13.36 0.36
C ASP A 19 0.09 -12.29 1.21
N PHE A 20 -0.33 -11.03 1.12
CA PHE A 20 0.24 -9.94 1.92
C PHE A 20 0.05 -10.15 3.43
N SER A 21 -1.02 -10.82 3.87
CA SER A 21 -1.21 -11.19 5.28
C SER A 21 -0.08 -12.07 5.81
N LYS A 22 0.39 -13.04 5.01
CA LYS A 22 1.54 -13.89 5.32
C LYS A 22 2.85 -13.10 5.34
N ARG A 23 2.99 -12.10 4.46
CA ARG A 23 4.16 -11.19 4.49
C ARG A 23 4.20 -10.34 5.75
N ILE A 24 3.06 -9.92 6.30
CA ILE A 24 2.99 -9.24 7.60
C ILE A 24 3.51 -10.15 8.72
N TYR A 25 3.09 -11.42 8.75
CA TYR A 25 3.60 -12.41 9.70
C TYR A 25 5.12 -12.62 9.56
N ALA A 26 5.62 -12.73 8.32
CA ALA A 26 7.04 -12.90 8.05
C ALA A 26 7.86 -11.69 8.53
N ALA A 27 7.41 -10.47 8.23
CA ALA A 27 8.03 -9.23 8.71
C ALA A 27 8.10 -9.18 10.24
N ALA A 28 6.99 -9.52 10.91
CA ALA A 28 6.94 -9.59 12.37
C ALA A 28 7.95 -10.60 12.94
N SER A 29 8.09 -11.77 12.30
CA SER A 29 8.96 -12.86 12.77
C SER A 29 10.45 -12.49 12.76
N VAL A 30 10.86 -11.53 11.93
CA VAL A 30 12.23 -11.02 11.86
C VAL A 30 12.41 -9.67 12.56
N GLY A 31 11.40 -9.23 13.32
CA GLY A 31 11.48 -8.08 14.22
C GLY A 31 11.05 -6.74 13.64
N PHE A 32 10.48 -6.68 12.42
CA PHE A 32 9.87 -5.45 11.94
C PHE A 32 8.62 -5.12 12.76
N GLN A 33 8.49 -3.84 13.11
CA GLN A 33 7.32 -3.31 13.83
C GLN A 33 6.36 -2.55 12.91
N ALA A 34 6.79 -2.29 11.67
CA ALA A 34 6.02 -1.57 10.66
C ALA A 34 6.24 -2.16 9.27
N VAL A 35 5.19 -2.09 8.44
CA VAL A 35 5.20 -2.49 7.04
C VAL A 35 4.57 -1.43 6.15
N GLU A 36 5.03 -1.40 4.91
CA GLU A 36 4.42 -0.65 3.81
C GLU A 36 4.25 -1.54 2.59
N ALA A 37 3.31 -1.20 1.73
CA ALA A 37 3.12 -1.87 0.46
C ALA A 37 2.63 -0.89 -0.60
N ALA A 38 2.99 -1.15 -1.86
CA ALA A 38 2.46 -0.41 -3.00
C ALA A 38 0.95 -0.65 -3.12
N TRP A 39 0.55 -1.84 -3.55
CA TRP A 39 -0.86 -2.19 -3.77
C TRP A 39 -1.18 -3.52 -3.11
N LEU A 40 -2.21 -3.51 -2.26
CA LEU A 40 -2.66 -4.69 -1.50
C LEU A 40 -4.16 -4.95 -1.67
N TYR A 41 -4.75 -4.37 -2.72
CA TYR A 41 -6.19 -4.35 -2.97
C TYR A 41 -6.78 -5.69 -3.41
N ASP A 42 -5.95 -6.58 -3.93
CA ASP A 42 -6.32 -7.97 -4.26
C ASP A 42 -6.29 -8.90 -3.03
N SER A 43 -5.82 -8.42 -1.89
CA SER A 43 -5.79 -9.21 -0.66
C SER A 43 -7.13 -9.21 0.05
N ASP A 44 -7.44 -10.29 0.76
CA ASP A 44 -8.57 -10.30 1.68
C ASP A 44 -8.31 -9.34 2.85
N LEU A 45 -9.11 -8.28 2.94
CA LEU A 45 -8.99 -7.26 3.97
C LEU A 45 -9.12 -7.83 5.39
N SER A 46 -9.95 -8.85 5.59
CA SER A 46 -10.12 -9.49 6.90
C SER A 46 -8.87 -10.27 7.32
N GLU A 47 -8.18 -10.91 6.37
CA GLU A 47 -6.91 -11.60 6.64
C GLU A 47 -5.77 -10.61 6.94
N LEU A 48 -5.75 -9.47 6.25
CA LEU A 48 -4.80 -8.40 6.59
C LEU A 48 -5.05 -7.84 8.01
N GLN A 49 -6.31 -7.65 8.39
CA GLN A 49 -6.68 -7.21 9.74
C GLN A 49 -6.24 -8.23 10.80
N LYS A 50 -6.57 -9.51 10.60
CA LYS A 50 -6.14 -10.60 11.50
C LYS A 50 -4.62 -10.64 11.65
N ALA A 51 -3.88 -10.53 10.54
CA ALA A 51 -2.42 -10.53 10.58
C ALA A 51 -1.86 -9.33 11.35
N LYS A 52 -2.39 -8.12 11.11
CA LYS A 52 -2.03 -6.93 11.87
C LYS A 52 -2.34 -7.08 13.36
N GLU A 53 -3.52 -7.59 13.73
CA GLU A 53 -3.92 -7.76 15.13
C GLU A 53 -3.07 -8.80 15.86
N ALA A 54 -2.80 -9.94 15.21
CA ALA A 54 -2.01 -11.02 15.77
C ALA A 54 -0.54 -10.63 15.96
N THR A 55 0.03 -9.87 15.03
CA THR A 55 1.45 -9.48 15.05
C THR A 55 1.73 -8.14 15.74
N ARG A 56 0.71 -7.29 15.83
CA ARG A 56 0.80 -5.87 16.22
C ARG A 56 1.70 -5.01 15.32
N VAL A 57 2.04 -5.51 14.13
CA VAL A 57 2.79 -4.73 13.13
C VAL A 57 1.90 -3.62 12.59
N GLU A 58 2.43 -2.40 12.56
CA GLU A 58 1.73 -1.26 11.98
C GLU A 58 1.81 -1.29 10.45
N VAL A 59 0.68 -1.16 9.78
CA VAL A 59 0.68 -0.80 8.35
C VAL A 59 0.81 0.71 8.27
N VAL A 60 1.95 1.21 7.81
CA VAL A 60 2.27 2.65 7.88
C VAL A 60 2.07 3.39 6.58
N LEU A 61 2.04 2.68 5.44
CA LEU A 61 1.86 3.27 4.12
C LEU A 61 1.25 2.25 3.14
N ILE A 62 0.21 2.69 2.43
CA ILE A 62 -0.36 2.03 1.25
C ILE A 62 -0.63 3.08 0.17
N ASN A 63 -0.39 2.74 -1.09
CA ASN A 63 -0.61 3.65 -2.20
C ASN A 63 -2.00 3.48 -2.80
N THR A 64 -2.56 4.52 -3.43
CA THR A 64 -3.78 4.37 -4.25
C THR A 64 -3.62 3.31 -5.35
N PRO A 65 -4.71 2.67 -5.82
CA PRO A 65 -4.63 1.74 -6.94
C PRO A 65 -3.92 2.37 -8.14
N PRO A 66 -3.14 1.58 -8.90
CA PRO A 66 -2.36 2.12 -10.01
C PRO A 66 -3.21 2.47 -11.24
N GLY A 67 -4.39 1.87 -11.39
CA GLY A 67 -5.10 1.82 -12.67
C GLY A 67 -4.82 0.50 -13.39
N ASP A 68 -4.78 0.52 -14.71
CA ASP A 68 -4.45 -0.64 -15.54
C ASP A 68 -2.92 -0.74 -15.75
N ILE A 69 -2.28 -1.56 -14.92
CA ILE A 69 -0.84 -1.85 -15.02
C ILE A 69 -0.46 -2.41 -16.40
N LYS A 70 -1.37 -3.17 -17.07
CA LYS A 70 -1.08 -3.74 -18.40
C LYS A 70 -1.15 -2.67 -19.49
N ALA A 71 -1.94 -1.62 -19.28
CA ALA A 71 -1.95 -0.43 -20.13
C ALA A 71 -0.78 0.53 -19.83
N GLY A 72 -0.06 0.32 -18.72
CA GLY A 72 1.10 1.10 -18.33
C GLY A 72 0.84 2.11 -17.20
N ASP A 73 -0.36 2.12 -16.63
CA ASP A 73 -0.70 3.03 -15.53
C ASP A 73 0.14 2.72 -14.27
N LEU A 74 0.64 3.76 -13.60
CA LEU A 74 1.34 3.68 -12.32
C LEU A 74 0.69 4.55 -11.24
N GLY A 75 -0.32 5.35 -11.59
CA GLY A 75 -1.16 6.09 -10.66
C GLY A 75 -2.01 7.14 -11.36
N LEU A 76 -3.28 7.26 -10.96
CA LEU A 76 -4.23 8.13 -11.66
C LEU A 76 -4.33 9.55 -11.09
N GLY A 77 -3.54 9.88 -10.07
CA GLY A 77 -3.68 11.14 -9.32
C GLY A 77 -3.44 12.41 -10.13
N ALA A 78 -2.76 12.29 -11.27
CA ALA A 78 -2.40 13.40 -12.16
C ALA A 78 -2.86 13.19 -13.62
N VAL A 79 -3.75 12.23 -13.89
CA VAL A 79 -4.18 11.88 -15.26
C VAL A 79 -5.48 12.63 -15.61
N PRO A 80 -5.46 13.62 -16.53
CA PRO A 80 -6.65 14.38 -16.89
C PRO A 80 -7.74 13.49 -17.50
N GLY A 81 -9.00 13.68 -17.08
CA GLY A 81 -10.14 12.91 -17.56
C GLY A 81 -10.36 11.56 -16.86
N ARG A 82 -9.52 11.21 -15.87
CA ARG A 82 -9.66 10.00 -15.04
C ARG A 82 -9.89 10.29 -13.56
N GLU A 83 -10.41 11.47 -13.26
CA GLU A 83 -10.68 11.93 -11.89
C GLU A 83 -11.71 11.05 -11.16
N LEU A 84 -12.72 10.56 -11.89
CA LEU A 84 -13.73 9.66 -11.32
C LEU A 84 -13.10 8.34 -10.86
N GLU A 85 -12.25 7.75 -11.70
CA GLU A 85 -11.58 6.50 -11.39
C GLU A 85 -10.55 6.65 -10.27
N PHE A 86 -9.80 7.75 -10.28
CA PHE A 86 -8.95 8.10 -9.14
C PHE A 86 -9.77 8.22 -7.85
N ARG A 87 -10.95 8.85 -7.89
CA ARG A 87 -11.83 8.99 -6.73
C ARG A 87 -12.33 7.64 -6.21
N GLU A 88 -12.73 6.73 -7.08
CA GLU A 88 -13.12 5.38 -6.71
C GLU A 88 -11.96 4.59 -6.09
N GLY A 89 -10.76 4.72 -6.68
CA GLY A 89 -9.54 4.14 -6.13
C GLY A 89 -9.16 4.72 -4.76
N LEU A 90 -9.38 6.03 -4.56
CA LEU A 90 -9.18 6.69 -3.28
C LEU A 90 -10.18 6.20 -2.22
N ASP A 91 -11.46 6.03 -2.58
CA ASP A 91 -12.46 5.46 -1.67
C ASP A 91 -12.08 4.03 -1.24
N LEU A 92 -11.55 3.22 -2.15
CA LEU A 92 -11.01 1.90 -1.84
C LEU A 92 -9.80 2.00 -0.90
N THR A 93 -8.87 2.91 -1.18
CA THR A 93 -7.70 3.19 -0.34
C THR A 93 -8.12 3.56 1.09
N LEU A 94 -9.12 4.44 1.23
CA LEU A 94 -9.66 4.86 2.52
C LEU A 94 -10.32 3.71 3.28
N LYS A 95 -11.03 2.81 2.58
CA LYS A 95 -11.59 1.59 3.19
C LYS A 95 -10.49 0.73 3.81
N TYR A 96 -9.43 0.44 3.06
CA TYR A 96 -8.29 -0.34 3.53
C TYR A 96 -7.54 0.38 4.65
N ALA A 97 -7.26 1.68 4.50
CA ALA A 97 -6.54 2.46 5.50
C ALA A 97 -7.28 2.51 6.85
N LYS A 98 -8.61 2.69 6.84
CA LYS A 98 -9.44 2.64 8.05
C LYS A 98 -9.38 1.26 8.71
N ALA A 99 -9.59 0.21 7.93
CA ALA A 99 -9.57 -1.17 8.41
C ALA A 99 -8.22 -1.58 9.01
N LEU A 100 -7.12 -1.10 8.43
CA LEU A 100 -5.75 -1.40 8.87
C LEU A 100 -5.19 -0.36 9.85
N ASN A 101 -5.95 0.68 10.22
CA ASN A 101 -5.47 1.82 11.00
C ASN A 101 -4.18 2.45 10.41
N CYS A 102 -4.08 2.48 9.09
CA CYS A 102 -2.96 3.07 8.36
C CYS A 102 -3.11 4.59 8.32
N LYS A 103 -2.15 5.32 8.90
CA LYS A 103 -2.22 6.78 9.05
C LYS A 103 -1.71 7.57 7.84
N ARG A 104 -1.03 6.91 6.89
CA ARG A 104 -0.48 7.57 5.69
C ARG A 104 -0.94 6.80 4.46
N THR A 105 -1.43 7.54 3.47
CA THR A 105 -1.84 7.03 2.17
C THR A 105 -1.36 8.03 1.11
N PRO A 106 -0.16 7.86 0.53
CA PRO A 106 0.26 8.66 -0.61
C PRO A 106 -0.67 8.37 -1.80
N ALA A 107 -1.10 9.41 -2.51
CA ALA A 107 -1.62 9.24 -3.85
C ALA A 107 -0.43 8.97 -4.78
N LEU A 108 -0.50 7.91 -5.60
CA LEU A 108 0.48 7.72 -6.66
C LEU A 108 0.17 8.66 -7.83
N GLU A 109 1.21 9.31 -8.31
CA GLU A 109 1.20 10.19 -9.48
C GLU A 109 1.82 9.44 -10.66
N ASP A 110 1.17 9.45 -11.82
CA ASP A 110 1.78 9.01 -13.07
C ASP A 110 2.92 9.97 -13.46
N GLN A 111 4.02 9.38 -13.94
CA GLN A 111 5.25 10.10 -14.29
C GLN A 111 5.25 10.67 -15.71
N GLU A 112 4.11 11.08 -16.26
CA GLU A 112 4.10 11.95 -17.46
C GLU A 112 4.00 13.41 -17.02
N CYS A 113 5.16 13.98 -16.66
CA CYS A 113 5.32 15.42 -16.59
C CYS A 113 5.38 15.94 -18.03
N PRO A 114 4.39 16.70 -18.53
CA PRO A 114 4.51 17.32 -19.83
C PRO A 114 5.65 18.35 -19.77
N PRO A 115 6.37 18.62 -20.90
CA PRO A 115 7.39 19.65 -20.90
C PRO A 115 6.74 20.97 -20.49
N LEU A 116 7.27 21.56 -19.41
CA LEU A 116 6.96 22.92 -18.99
C LEU A 116 7.25 23.84 -20.19
N VAL A 117 6.20 24.46 -20.73
CA VAL A 117 6.32 25.68 -21.55
C VAL A 117 6.34 26.87 -20.60
#